data_AF-A0A100WIK5-F1
#
_entry.id   AF-A0A100WIK5-F1
#
_cell.length_a   1.000
_cell.length_b   1.000
_cell.length_c   1.000
_cell.angle_alpha   90.00
_cell.angle_beta   90.00
_cell.angle_gamma   90.00
#
_symmetry.space_group_name_H-M   'P 1'
#
loop_
_entity.id
_entity.type
_entity.pdbx_description
1 polymer ?
#
loop_
_entity_poly.entity_id
_entity_poly.type
_entity_poly.pdbx_seq_one_letter_code
_entity_poly.pdbx_strand_id
1 'polypeptide(L)' 'MRTVVIVNQATGVEVAGFEEYVDAAVYRRDVLMPTVAPDEPCPYAIRGVPR' A
#
# COMPACT_ATOMS: atom_id res chain seq x y z
N MET A 1 -1.21 -15.93 -5.22
CA MET A 1 -0.48 -15.29 -6.35
C MET A 1 -0.68 -13.78 -6.19
N ARG A 2 0.37 -12.95 -6.13
CA ARG A 2 0.16 -11.51 -5.83
C ARG A 2 -0.38 -10.79 -7.06
N THR A 3 -1.51 -10.12 -6.93
CA THR A 3 -2.13 -9.34 -8.02
C THR A 3 -1.98 -7.84 -7.79
N VAL A 4 -1.77 -7.43 -6.54
CA VAL A 4 -1.55 -6.04 -6.16
C VAL A 4 -0.41 -5.91 -5.15
N VAL A 5 0.25 -4.76 -5.15
CA VAL A 5 1.29 -4.38 -4.19
C VAL A 5 1.01 -2.99 -3.64
N ILE A 6 1.42 -2.76 -2.39
CA ILE A 6 1.47 -1.43 -1.81
C ILE A 6 2.89 -0.90 -1.98
N VAL A 7 3.01 0.27 -2.60
CA VAL A 7 4.28 0.96 -2.84
C VAL A 7 4.31 2.24 -2.04
N ASN A 8 5.41 2.51 -1.35
CA ASN A 8 5.69 3.83 -0.82
C ASN A 8 6.13 4.73 -1.99
N GLN A 9 5.31 5.70 -2.38
CA GLN A 9 5.52 6.54 -3.56
C GLN A 9 6.68 7.52 -3.41
N ALA A 10 7.08 7.86 -2.18
CA ALA A 10 8.23 8.74 -1.93
C ALA A 10 9.55 8.01 -2.16
N THR A 11 9.60 6.69 -1.88
CA THR A 11 10.83 5.88 -1.95
C THR A 11 10.86 4.90 -3.13
N GLY A 12 9.71 4.60 -3.73
CA GLY A 12 9.56 3.57 -4.75
C GLY A 12 9.57 2.14 -4.22
N VAL A 13 9.66 1.94 -2.90
CA VAL A 13 9.80 0.61 -2.30
C VAL A 13 8.45 -0.09 -2.16
N GLU A 14 8.39 -1.37 -2.52
CA GLU A 14 7.27 -2.25 -2.22
C GLU A 14 7.24 -2.59 -0.72
N VAL A 15 6.12 -2.29 -0.07
CA VAL A 15 5.93 -2.47 1.37
C VAL A 15 5.27 -3.80 1.67
N ALA A 16 4.27 -4.19 0.87
CA ALA A 16 3.51 -5.41 1.04
C ALA A 16 2.82 -5.81 -0.27
N GLY A 17 2.48 -7.10 -0.42
CA GLY A 17 1.79 -7.62 -1.60
C GLY A 17 0.66 -8.57 -1.25
N PHE A 18 -0.42 -8.50 -2.03
CA PHE A 18 -1.69 -9.16 -1.73
C PHE A 18 -2.28 -9.80 -2.99
N GLU A 19 -3.17 -10.77 -2.76
CA GLU A 19 -3.93 -11.42 -3.82
C GLU A 19 -5.16 -10.62 -4.22
N GLU A 20 -5.77 -9.90 -3.27
CA GLU A 20 -6.93 -9.05 -3.51
C GLU A 20 -6.68 -7.59 -3.16
N TYR A 21 -7.34 -6.68 -3.89
CA TYR A 21 -7.28 -5.25 -3.60
C TYR A 21 -7.85 -4.91 -2.22
N VAL A 22 -8.89 -5.63 -1.77
CA VAL A 22 -9.56 -5.35 -0.50
C VAL A 22 -8.62 -5.57 0.69
N ASP A 23 -7.81 -6.63 0.64
CA ASP A 23 -6.82 -6.92 1.68
C ASP A 23 -5.74 -5.85 1.73
N ALA A 24 -5.27 -5.41 0.56
CA ALA A 24 -4.32 -4.30 0.46
C ALA A 24 -4.92 -2.99 1.02
N ALA A 25 -6.20 -2.73 0.77
CA ALA A 25 -6.88 -1.54 1.29
C ALA A 25 -7.05 -1.57 2.81
N VAL A 26 -7.41 -2.72 3.38
CA VAL A 26 -7.51 -2.94 4.83
C VAL A 26 -6.13 -2.75 5.47
N TYR A 27 -5.09 -3.39 4.94
CA TYR A 27 -3.73 -3.24 5.46
C TYR A 27 -3.24 -1.79 5.37
N ARG A 28 -3.50 -1.11 4.25
CA ARG A 28 -3.15 0.31 4.10
C ARG A 28 -3.82 1.18 5.16
N ARG A 29 -5.11 0.95 5.45
CA ARG A 29 -5.88 1.73 6.42
C ARG A 29 -5.50 1.42 7.85
N ASP A 30 -5.34 0.15 8.21
CA ASP A 30 -5.27 -0.29 9.60
C ASP A 30 -3.83 -0.44 10.10
N VAL A 31 -2.85 -0.58 9.20
CA VAL A 31 -1.43 -0.78 9.55
C VAL A 31 -0.58 0.39 9.09
N LEU A 32 -0.72 0.84 7.84
CA LEU A 32 0.19 1.85 7.28
C LEU A 32 -0.23 3.29 7.60
N MET A 33 -1.51 3.63 7.43
CA MET A 33 -1.99 4.99 7.71
C MET A 33 -1.76 5.47 9.14
N PRO A 34 -1.88 4.64 10.20
CA PRO A 34 -1.57 5.06 11.56
C PRO A 34 -0.11 5.43 11.80
N THR A 35 0.81 5.05 10.91
CA THR A 35 2.23 5.43 10.99
C THR A 35 2.54 6.73 10.24
N VAL A 36 1.58 7.28 9.50
CA VAL A 36 1.75 8.54 8.75
C VAL A 36 1.38 9.69 9.68
N ALA A 37 2.16 10.77 9.66
CA ALA A 37 1.81 11.96 10.42
C ALA A 37 0.47 12.52 9.91
N PRO A 38 -0.43 13.00 10.80
CA PRO A 38 -1.79 13.38 10.43
C PRO A 38 -1.86 14.56 9.46
N ASP A 39 -0.81 15.35 9.36
CA ASP A 39 -0.62 16.49 8.47
C ASP A 39 0.13 16.15 7.17
N GLU A 40 0.64 14.92 7.05
CA GLU A 40 1.32 14.46 5.84
C GLU A 40 0.37 13.74 4.87
N PRO A 41 0.54 13.92 3.55
CA PRO A 41 -0.20 13.13 2.59
C PRO A 41 0.20 11.65 2.70
N CYS A 42 -0.77 10.74 2.59
CA CYS A 42 -0.51 9.30 2.63
C CYS A 42 0.46 8.90 1.50
N PRO A 43 1.67 8.38 1.81
CA PRO A 43 2.67 8.05 0.80
C PRO A 43 2.44 6.68 0.16
N TYR A 44 1.46 5.91 0.62
CA TYR A 44 1.27 4.51 0.21
C TYR A 44 0.21 4.37 -0.87
N ALA A 45 0.57 3.81 -2.02
CA ALA A 45 -0.34 3.54 -3.13
C ALA A 45 -0.48 2.05 -3.41
N ILE A 46 -1.70 1.58 -3.67
CA ILE A 46 -1.97 0.23 -4.15
C ILE A 46 -1.83 0.22 -5.68
N ARG A 47 -1.03 -0.70 -6.22
CA ARG A 47 -0.77 -0.85 -7.65
C ARG A 47 -1.06 -2.28 -8.08
N GLY A 48 -1.61 -2.46 -9.28
CA GLY A 48 -1.70 -3.79 -9.90
C GLY A 48 -0.33 -4.27 -10.35
N VAL A 49 -0.06 -5.56 -10.20
CA VAL A 49 1.13 -6.22 -10.74
C VAL A 49 0.86 -6.50 -12.23
N PRO A 50 1.69 -6.01 -13.16
CA PRO A 50 1.56 -6.35 -14.57
C PRO A 50 1.67 -7.87 -14.74
N ARG A 51 0.72 -8.48 -15.46
CA ARG A 51 0.77 -9.90 -15.83
C ARG A 51 1.71 -10.13 -17.00
#